data_AF-A0A7J6B1D1-F1
#
_entry.id   AF-A0A7J6B1D1-F1
#
_cell.length_a   1.000
_cell.length_b   1.000
_cell.length_c   1.000
_cell.angle_alpha   90.00
_cell.angle_beta   90.00
_cell.angle_gamma   90.00
#
_symmetry.space_group_name_H-M   'P 1'
#
loop_
_entity.id
_entity.type
_entity.pdbx_description
1 polymer ?
#
loop_
_entity_poly.entity_id
_entity_poly.type
_entity_poly.pdbx_seq_one_letter_code
_entity_poly.pdbx_strand_id
1 'polypeptide(L)'
;MKYKNRVRSRISNLKDPKNPNLRKNVLGGAINLRRIATMTAEEMASDELKQLRNILTQEAIREHQMAKTGGTVTDLLQCGKCRKKNCTYNQVQTRSADEPMTTFVLCNECGNRWKFC
;
A
#
# COMPACT_ATOMS: atom_id res chain seq x y z
N MET A 1 24.83 10.37 20.94
CA MET A 1 24.20 11.17 19.85
C MET A 1 22.67 11.33 19.95
N LYS A 2 21.90 10.40 20.57
CA LYS A 2 20.42 10.47 20.64
C LYS A 2 19.84 11.77 21.23
N TYR A 3 20.44 12.30 22.30
CA TYR A 3 19.97 13.54 22.95
C TYR A 3 20.03 14.77 22.03
N LYS A 4 21.19 15.03 21.41
CA LYS A 4 21.37 16.17 20.48
C LYS A 4 20.41 16.06 19.29
N ASN A 5 20.17 14.86 18.76
CA ASN A 5 19.22 14.65 17.67
C ASN A 5 17.79 15.01 18.07
N ARG A 6 17.37 14.64 19.30
CA ARG A 6 16.05 15.02 19.83
C ARG A 6 15.89 16.53 19.94
N VAL A 7 16.90 17.22 20.45
CA VAL A 7 16.91 18.69 20.53
C VAL A 7 16.80 19.33 19.14
N ARG A 8 17.60 18.89 18.16
CA ARG A 8 17.52 19.40 16.78
C ARG A 8 16.14 19.19 16.16
N SER A 9 15.54 18.01 16.37
CA SER A 9 14.17 17.74 15.91
C SER A 9 13.17 18.73 16.52
N ARG A 10 13.24 19.02 17.82
CA ARG A 10 12.35 20.00 18.46
C ARG A 10 12.55 21.41 17.94
N ILE A 11 13.80 21.83 17.78
CA ILE A 11 14.12 23.15 17.23
C ILE A 11 13.53 23.28 15.82
N SER A 12 13.70 22.26 14.98
CA SER A 12 13.17 22.28 13.61
C SER A 12 11.64 22.31 13.58
N ASN A 13 10.94 21.49 14.38
CA ASN A 13 9.47 21.47 14.41
C ASN A 13 8.88 22.76 14.98
N LEU A 14 9.48 23.34 16.03
CA LEU A 14 8.99 24.58 16.65
C LEU A 14 9.29 25.85 15.82
N LYS A 15 10.29 25.78 14.92
CA LYS A 15 10.63 26.86 14.00
C LYS A 15 9.93 26.75 12.64
N ASP A 16 9.12 25.72 12.42
CA ASP A 16 8.44 25.52 11.14
C ASP A 16 7.44 26.67 10.85
N PRO A 17 7.69 27.50 9.81
CA PRO A 17 6.77 28.59 9.45
C PRO A 17 5.41 28.09 8.96
N LYS A 18 5.33 26.84 8.49
CA LYS A 18 4.07 26.24 8.00
C LYS A 18 3.20 25.67 9.11
N ASN A 19 3.74 25.49 10.32
CA ASN A 19 2.98 25.02 11.48
C ASN A 19 3.16 25.94 12.72
N PRO A 20 2.74 27.22 12.63
CA PRO A 20 2.86 28.15 13.75
C PRO A 20 2.00 27.74 14.96
N ASN A 21 0.93 26.97 14.73
CA ASN A 21 0.01 26.52 15.77
C ASN A 21 0.69 25.59 16.78
N LEU A 22 1.65 24.76 16.36
CA LEU A 22 2.42 23.93 17.31
C LEU A 22 3.13 24.81 18.35
N ARG A 23 3.82 25.86 17.91
CA ARG A 23 4.54 26.77 18.82
C ARG A 23 3.56 27.54 19.71
N LYS A 24 2.45 28.03 19.16
CA LYS A 24 1.40 28.72 19.92
C LYS A 24 0.81 27.82 21.01
N ASN A 25 0.51 26.56 20.70
CA ASN A 25 -0.07 25.61 21.63
C ASN A 25 0.90 25.20 22.75
N VAL A 26 2.20 25.15 22.47
CA VAL A 26 3.22 24.94 23.51
C VAL A 26 3.35 26.16 24.42
N LEU A 27 3.41 27.38 23.86
CA LEU A 27 3.52 28.61 24.65
C LEU A 27 2.24 28.90 25.46
N GLY A 28 1.06 28.58 24.90
CA GLY A 28 -0.24 28.72 25.55
C GLY A 28 -0.58 27.61 26.53
N GLY A 29 0.32 26.64 26.76
CA GLY A 29 0.13 25.57 27.74
C GLY A 29 -0.82 24.44 27.31
N ALA A 30 -1.43 24.51 26.12
CA ALA A 30 -2.25 23.43 25.58
C ALA A 30 -1.45 22.14 25.36
N ILE A 31 -0.14 22.26 25.08
CA ILE A 31 0.80 21.14 25.04
C ILE A 31 1.81 21.27 26.19
N ASN A 32 1.74 20.34 27.13
CA ASN A 32 2.67 20.25 28.24
C ASN A 32 4.13 20.07 27.78
N LEU A 33 5.09 20.71 28.48
CA LEU A 33 6.52 20.61 28.20
C LEU A 33 7.06 19.17 28.28
N ARG A 34 6.53 18.36 29.21
CA ARG A 34 6.87 16.93 29.29
C ARG A 34 6.36 16.15 28.07
N ARG A 35 5.18 16.50 27.56
CA ARG A 35 4.58 15.87 26.38
C ARG A 35 5.40 16.19 25.13
N ILE A 36 5.70 17.47 24.88
CA ILE A 36 6.50 17.84 23.70
C ILE A 36 7.87 17.16 23.73
N ALA A 37 8.50 16.92 24.89
CA ALA A 37 9.78 16.22 24.97
C ALA A 37 9.72 14.76 24.44
N THR A 38 8.60 14.06 24.64
CA THR A 38 8.44 12.65 24.26
C THR A 38 7.80 12.45 22.89
N MET A 39 6.96 13.38 22.41
CA MET A 39 6.21 13.29 21.15
C MET A 39 7.03 12.83 19.93
N THR A 40 6.39 12.13 19.01
CA THR A 40 7.03 11.71 17.76
C THR A 40 7.09 12.84 16.73
N ALA A 41 7.90 12.68 15.68
CA ALA A 41 7.95 13.66 14.58
C ALA A 41 6.62 13.74 13.81
N GLU A 42 5.86 12.64 13.79
CA GLU A 42 4.54 12.58 13.16
C GLU A 42 3.50 13.35 13.97
N GLU A 43 3.52 13.22 15.29
CA GLU A 43 2.61 13.93 16.19
C GLU A 43 2.83 15.45 16.21
N MET A 44 4.06 15.91 15.98
CA MET A 44 4.39 17.35 15.91
C MET A 44 4.12 17.97 14.53
N ALA A 45 3.82 17.18 13.51
CA ALA A 45 3.50 17.70 12.19
C ALA A 45 2.21 18.54 12.18
N SER A 46 2.03 19.34 11.12
CA SER A 46 0.76 20.04 10.88
C SER A 46 -0.38 19.04 10.70
N ASP A 47 -1.61 19.48 10.99
CA ASP A 47 -2.78 18.60 10.89
C ASP A 47 -3.03 18.16 9.44
N GLU A 48 -2.79 19.05 8.48
CA GLU A 48 -2.82 18.73 7.04
C GLU A 48 -1.85 17.61 6.67
N LEU A 49 -0.60 17.68 7.16
CA LEU A 49 0.42 16.67 6.85
C LEU A 49 0.11 15.33 7.53
N LYS A 50 -0.49 15.36 8.73
CA LYS A 50 -0.96 14.13 9.41
C LYS A 50 -2.09 13.47 8.63
N GLN A 51 -3.07 14.26 8.17
CA GLN A 51 -4.18 13.75 7.36
C GLN A 51 -3.67 13.15 6.05
N LEU A 52 -2.76 13.84 5.35
CA LEU A 52 -2.15 13.33 4.12
C LEU A 52 -1.41 12.02 4.35
N ARG A 53 -0.60 11.93 5.41
CA ARG A 53 0.08 10.68 5.77
C ARG A 53 -0.90 9.56 6.05
N ASN A 54 -1.99 9.83 6.78
CA ASN A 54 -3.01 8.82 7.07
C ASN A 54 -3.66 8.28 5.78
N ILE A 55 -3.99 9.17 4.84
CA ILE A 55 -4.55 8.80 3.53
C ILE A 55 -3.56 7.91 2.77
N LEU A 56 -2.32 8.37 2.60
CA LEU A 56 -1.29 7.62 1.87
C LEU A 56 -0.98 6.27 2.52
N THR A 57 -0.95 6.21 3.85
CA THR A 57 -0.73 4.96 4.58
C THR A 57 -1.89 3.99 4.35
N GLN A 58 -3.13 4.48 4.37
CA GLN A 58 -4.31 3.67 4.11
C GLN A 58 -4.36 3.18 2.66
N GLU A 59 -3.97 4.02 1.70
CA GLU A 59 -3.88 3.66 0.29
C GLU A 59 -2.79 2.60 0.05
N ALA A 60 -1.61 2.78 0.63
CA ALA A 60 -0.53 1.80 0.53
C ALA A 60 -0.95 0.43 1.10
N ILE A 61 -1.61 0.41 2.27
CA ILE A 61 -2.15 -0.83 2.85
C ILE A 61 -3.17 -1.47 1.89
N ARG A 62 -4.10 -0.68 1.35
CA ARG A 62 -5.14 -1.16 0.42
C ARG A 62 -4.53 -1.76 -0.84
N GLU A 63 -3.53 -1.10 -1.41
CA GLU A 63 -2.83 -1.56 -2.61
C GLU A 63 -2.10 -2.89 -2.34
N HIS A 64 -1.41 -2.99 -1.19
CA HIS A 64 -0.66 -4.20 -0.83
C HIS A 64 -1.56 -5.40 -0.48
N GLN A 65 -2.81 -5.16 -0.06
CA GLN A 65 -3.79 -6.22 0.16
C GLN A 65 -4.32 -6.82 -1.15
N MET A 66 -4.20 -6.12 -2.29
CA MET A 66 -4.63 -6.65 -3.58
C MET A 66 -3.54 -7.54 -4.18
N ALA A 67 -3.48 -8.79 -3.73
CA ALA A 67 -2.72 -9.83 -4.44
C ALA A 67 -3.34 -10.03 -5.83
N LYS A 68 -2.79 -9.37 -6.86
CA LYS A 68 -3.16 -9.65 -8.25
C LYS A 68 -2.63 -11.04 -8.59
N THR A 69 -3.52 -12.02 -8.72
CA THR A 69 -3.17 -13.34 -9.26
C THR A 69 -2.54 -13.15 -10.64
N GLY A 70 -1.26 -13.56 -10.77
CA GLY A 70 -0.50 -13.42 -12.00
C GLY A 70 -1.10 -14.22 -13.16
N GLY A 71 -1.11 -13.60 -14.34
CA GLY A 71 -1.56 -14.18 -15.60
C GLY A 71 -2.20 -13.15 -16.51
N THR A 72 -2.30 -13.46 -17.80
CA THR A 72 -2.97 -12.59 -18.77
C THR A 72 -4.48 -12.81 -18.70
N VAL A 73 -5.22 -11.77 -18.34
CA VAL A 73 -6.69 -11.78 -18.35
C VAL A 73 -7.19 -11.83 -19.80
N THR A 74 -8.19 -12.66 -20.06
CA THR A 74 -8.73 -12.92 -21.39
C THR A 74 -10.22 -13.24 -21.31
N ASP A 75 -10.98 -12.71 -22.27
CA ASP A 75 -12.39 -13.05 -22.48
C ASP A 75 -12.59 -14.08 -23.61
N LEU A 76 -11.50 -14.62 -24.17
CA LEU A 76 -11.54 -15.60 -25.25
C LEU A 76 -12.00 -16.98 -24.76
N LEU A 77 -11.88 -17.24 -23.45
CA LEU A 77 -12.09 -18.55 -22.85
C LEU A 77 -13.34 -18.54 -21.97
N GLN A 78 -14.29 -19.41 -22.25
CA GLN A 78 -15.51 -19.55 -21.45
C GLN A 78 -15.36 -20.66 -20.41
N CYS A 79 -15.68 -20.36 -19.15
CA CYS A 79 -15.64 -21.36 -18.08
C CYS A 79 -16.79 -22.37 -18.23
N GLY A 80 -16.49 -23.67 -18.26
CA GLY A 80 -17.52 -24.72 -18.32
C GLY A 80 -18.44 -24.82 -17.10
N LYS A 81 -18.02 -24.33 -15.92
CA LYS A 81 -18.84 -24.37 -14.69
C LYS A 81 -19.80 -23.20 -14.57
N CYS A 82 -19.30 -21.97 -14.62
CA CYS A 82 -20.12 -20.77 -14.41
C CYS A 82 -20.53 -20.05 -15.71
N ARG A 83 -20.05 -20.52 -16.88
CA ARG A 83 -20.32 -19.96 -18.22
C ARG A 83 -19.87 -18.51 -18.44
N LYS A 84 -19.18 -17.90 -17.48
CA LYS A 84 -18.57 -16.58 -17.60
C LYS A 84 -17.23 -16.66 -18.36
N LYS A 85 -16.80 -15.54 -18.95
CA LYS A 85 -15.58 -15.45 -19.77
C LYS A 85 -14.38 -14.82 -19.07
N ASN A 86 -14.55 -14.31 -17.84
CA ASN A 86 -13.46 -13.74 -17.04
C ASN A 86 -12.47 -14.84 -16.59
N CYS A 87 -11.46 -15.06 -17.42
CA CYS A 87 -10.43 -16.07 -17.22
C CYS A 87 -9.03 -15.46 -17.29
N THR A 88 -8.08 -16.04 -16.57
CA THR A 88 -6.65 -15.80 -16.72
C THR A 88 -5.99 -17.03 -17.34
N TYR A 89 -5.09 -16.82 -18.29
CA TYR A 89 -4.31 -17.92 -18.87
C TYR A 89 -2.80 -17.70 -18.72
N ASN A 90 -2.06 -18.80 -18.68
CA ASN A 90 -0.60 -18.83 -18.73
C ASN A 90 -0.17 -19.97 -19.65
N GLN A 91 0.77 -19.71 -20.55
CA GLN A 91 1.32 -20.73 -21.45
C GLN A 91 2.66 -21.21 -20.93
N VAL A 92 2.80 -22.53 -20.77
CA VAL A 92 4.02 -23.16 -20.27
C VAL A 92 4.32 -24.35 -21.17
N GLN A 93 5.57 -24.44 -21.64
CA GLN A 93 6.05 -25.63 -22.32
C GLN A 93 6.27 -26.73 -21.27
N THR A 94 5.33 -27.67 -21.19
CA THR A 94 5.40 -28.80 -20.22
C THR A 94 5.85 -30.10 -20.87
N ARG A 95 6.11 -30.09 -22.18
CA ARG A 95 6.45 -31.27 -23.00
C ARG A 95 7.70 -30.99 -23.84
N SER A 96 8.15 -32.01 -24.57
CA SER A 96 9.32 -31.97 -25.46
C SER A 96 9.25 -30.80 -26.47
N ALA A 97 10.40 -30.41 -27.03
CA ALA A 97 10.51 -29.27 -27.94
C ALA A 97 9.61 -29.38 -29.20
N ASP A 98 9.29 -30.62 -29.61
CA ASP A 98 8.45 -30.90 -30.79
C ASP A 98 6.93 -30.79 -30.51
N GLU A 99 6.52 -30.62 -29.25
CA GLU A 99 5.12 -30.53 -28.86
C GLU A 99 4.70 -29.08 -28.54
N PRO A 100 3.46 -28.69 -28.88
CA PRO A 100 2.98 -27.33 -28.64
C PRO A 100 2.90 -27.00 -27.14
N MET A 101 2.99 -25.71 -26.82
CA MET A 101 2.88 -25.21 -25.46
C MET A 101 1.53 -25.56 -24.81
N THR A 102 1.53 -25.89 -23.52
CA THR A 102 0.31 -26.15 -22.78
C THR A 102 -0.25 -24.85 -22.22
N THR A 103 -1.52 -24.57 -22.48
CA THR A 103 -2.22 -23.40 -21.95
C THR A 103 -2.96 -23.77 -20.67
N PHE A 104 -2.57 -23.20 -19.54
CA PHE A 104 -3.27 -23.31 -18.26
C PHE A 104 -4.24 -22.14 -18.10
N VAL A 105 -5.48 -22.44 -17.71
CA VAL A 105 -6.55 -21.46 -17.56
C VAL A 105 -7.13 -21.53 -16.15
N LEU A 106 -7.36 -20.35 -15.57
CA LEU A 106 -8.08 -20.14 -14.31
C LEU A 106 -9.30 -19.27 -14.58
N CYS A 107 -10.48 -19.70 -14.16
CA CYS A 107 -11.65 -18.83 -14.12
C CYS A 107 -11.61 -17.98 -12.85
N ASN A 108 -11.61 -16.65 -13.01
CA ASN A 108 -11.54 -15.71 -11.89
C ASN A 108 -12.85 -15.61 -11.09
N GLU A 109 -13.95 -16.17 -11.63
CA GLU A 109 -15.29 -16.07 -11.05
C GLU A 109 -15.64 -17.24 -10.12
N CYS A 110 -15.23 -18.46 -10.49
CA CYS A 110 -15.56 -19.68 -9.74
C CYS A 110 -14.33 -20.49 -9.33
N GLY A 111 -13.13 -20.01 -9.64
CA GLY A 111 -11.85 -20.67 -9.31
C GLY A 111 -11.59 -21.95 -10.11
N ASN A 112 -12.41 -22.29 -11.11
CA ASN A 112 -12.21 -23.48 -11.93
C ASN A 112 -10.89 -23.39 -12.70
N ARG A 113 -10.08 -24.45 -12.66
CA ARG A 113 -8.81 -24.54 -13.38
C ARG A 113 -8.86 -25.67 -14.38
N TRP A 114 -8.38 -25.42 -15.60
CA TRP A 114 -8.25 -26.45 -16.63
C TRP A 114 -7.04 -26.16 -17.52
N LYS A 115 -6.64 -27.13 -18.33
CA LYS A 115 -5.56 -27.00 -19.30
C LYS A 115 -6.01 -27.54 -20.65
N PHE A 116 -5.49 -26.99 -21.72
CA PHE A 116 -5.63 -27.57 -23.06
C PHE A 116 -4.30 -27.47 -23.82
N CYS A 117 -4.12 -28.41 -24.74
CA CYS A 117 -2.95 -28.59 -25.58
C CYS A 117 -3.35 -28.30 -27.03
#